data_AF-A0A428NUY8-F1
#
_entry.id   AF-A0A428NUY8-F1
#
_cell.length_a   1.000
_cell.length_b   1.000
_cell.length_c   1.000
_cell.angle_alpha   90.00
_cell.angle_beta   90.00
_cell.angle_gamma   90.00
#
_symmetry.space_group_name_H-M   'P 1'
#
loop_
_entity.id
_entity.type
_entity.pdbx_description
1 polymer ?
#
loop_
_entity_poly.entity_id
_entity_poly.type
_entity_poly.pdbx_seq_one_letter_code
_entity_poly.pdbx_strand_id
1 'polypeptide(L)'
;MSSPNNKSAANGEGGVPNDEKPRLTEEEKKQNHIASEQKRRQAIREGFDRLTELVPGLEGQGRSEGLVLKRTVDYMREQLSERQAIIDRIEQAGGDVDEKHKRAIYQQANNPGRTRG
;
A
#
# COMPACT_ATOMS: atom_id res chain seq x y z
N MET A 1 32.25 -55.17 31.65
CA MET A 1 32.47 -53.74 31.93
C MET A 1 31.63 -52.95 30.92
N SER A 2 30.85 -51.93 31.24
CA SER A 2 30.16 -51.55 32.49
C SER A 2 28.93 -50.70 32.13
N SER A 3 28.01 -50.53 33.08
CA SER A 3 26.63 -50.00 32.95
C SER A 3 26.47 -48.60 32.30
N PRO A 4 25.25 -48.26 31.79
CA PRO A 4 24.94 -46.94 31.26
C PRO A 4 24.81 -45.88 32.36
N ASN A 5 25.07 -44.62 32.02
CA ASN A 5 25.04 -43.52 32.98
C ASN A 5 23.71 -42.75 32.94
N ASN A 6 22.87 -42.96 33.96
CA ASN A 6 21.74 -42.09 34.29
C ASN A 6 21.85 -41.68 35.78
N LYS A 7 21.90 -40.37 36.04
CA LYS A 7 21.59 -39.71 37.31
C LYS A 7 20.89 -38.39 36.95
N SER A 8 19.60 -38.20 37.28
CA SER A 8 19.08 -37.77 38.61
C SER A 8 19.55 -36.35 38.99
N ALA A 9 18.80 -35.43 39.59
CA ALA A 9 17.39 -35.34 40.06
C ALA A 9 17.15 -33.87 40.53
N ALA A 10 15.96 -33.28 40.70
CA ALA A 10 14.57 -33.61 40.31
C ALA A 10 13.67 -32.36 40.55
N ASN A 11 12.37 -32.45 40.22
CA ASN A 11 11.22 -31.64 40.68
C ASN A 11 11.22 -30.10 40.46
N GLY A 12 10.33 -29.68 39.57
CA GLY A 12 9.64 -28.38 39.61
C GLY A 12 8.19 -28.58 39.12
N GLU A 13 7.26 -28.79 40.05
CA GLU A 13 5.81 -28.75 39.75
C GLU A 13 5.36 -27.28 39.59
N GLY A 14 4.36 -27.03 38.74
CA GLY A 14 3.75 -25.71 38.57
C GLY A 14 3.72 -25.28 37.11
N GLY A 15 2.60 -25.54 36.43
CA GLY A 15 2.49 -25.31 35.00
C GLY A 15 2.24 -23.84 34.64
N VAL A 16 2.83 -23.43 33.52
CA VAL A 16 2.11 -22.70 32.47
C VAL A 16 2.49 -23.40 31.16
N PRO A 17 1.58 -24.06 30.43
CA PRO A 17 1.91 -24.50 29.08
C PRO A 17 2.16 -23.25 28.23
N ASN A 18 3.14 -23.30 27.33
CA ASN A 18 3.41 -22.20 26.40
C ASN A 18 2.11 -21.70 25.74
N ASP A 19 2.03 -20.39 25.47
CA ASP A 19 1.04 -19.78 24.57
C ASP A 19 1.29 -20.24 23.11
N GLU A 20 1.20 -21.54 22.89
CA GLU A 20 1.11 -22.17 21.58
C GLU A 20 -0.24 -21.83 20.98
N LYS A 21 -0.30 -20.64 20.36
CA LYS A 21 -1.37 -20.29 19.42
C LYS A 21 -1.57 -21.50 18.49
N PRO A 22 -2.73 -22.19 18.54
CA PRO A 22 -2.89 -23.44 17.84
C PRO A 22 -2.61 -23.23 16.35
N ARG A 23 -1.81 -24.11 15.77
CA ARG A 23 -1.49 -24.05 14.34
C ARG A 23 -2.80 -24.24 13.59
N LEU A 24 -3.22 -23.20 12.86
CA LEU A 24 -4.49 -23.18 12.12
C LEU A 24 -4.73 -24.51 11.40
N THR A 25 -5.89 -25.11 11.63
CA THR A 25 -6.35 -26.29 10.90
C THR A 25 -6.45 -25.99 9.40
N GLU A 26 -6.45 -27.03 8.56
CA GLU A 26 -6.57 -26.83 7.10
C GLU A 26 -7.86 -26.11 6.71
N GLU A 27 -8.96 -26.33 7.44
CA GLU A 27 -10.21 -25.60 7.21
C GLU A 27 -10.09 -24.13 7.66
N GLU A 28 -9.50 -23.83 8.83
CA GLU A 28 -9.25 -22.43 9.24
C GLU A 28 -8.32 -21.69 8.28
N LYS A 29 -7.26 -22.33 7.77
CA LYS A 29 -6.38 -21.76 6.73
C LYS A 29 -7.17 -21.41 5.47
N LYS A 30 -8.02 -22.33 5.02
CA LYS A 30 -8.87 -22.14 3.82
C LYS A 30 -9.86 -21.00 4.01
N GLN A 31 -10.53 -20.92 5.15
CA GLN A 31 -11.43 -19.81 5.49
C GLN A 31 -10.66 -18.48 5.58
N ASN A 32 -9.49 -18.46 6.22
CA ASN A 32 -8.65 -17.26 6.32
C ASN A 32 -8.13 -16.79 4.95
N HIS A 33 -7.76 -17.71 4.05
CA HIS A 33 -7.38 -17.41 2.68
C HIS A 33 -8.53 -16.77 1.88
N ILE A 34 -9.74 -17.34 1.97
CA ILE A 34 -10.94 -16.80 1.33
C ILE A 34 -11.24 -15.38 1.84
N ALA A 35 -11.26 -15.19 3.17
CA ALA A 35 -11.51 -13.89 3.78
C ALA A 35 -10.44 -12.84 3.40
N SER A 36 -9.16 -13.25 3.37
CA SER A 36 -8.05 -12.37 2.99
C SER A 36 -8.14 -11.91 1.53
N GLU A 37 -8.48 -12.83 0.61
CA GLU A 37 -8.65 -12.50 -0.81
C GLU A 37 -9.93 -11.68 -1.07
N GLN A 38 -11.02 -11.94 -0.33
CA GLN A 38 -12.20 -11.08 -0.37
C GLN A 38 -11.88 -9.65 0.08
N LYS A 39 -11.18 -9.48 1.22
CA LYS A 39 -10.73 -8.18 1.72
C LYS A 39 -9.80 -7.48 0.72
N ARG A 40 -8.85 -8.21 0.12
CA ARG A 40 -7.96 -7.68 -0.93
C ARG A 40 -8.74 -7.19 -2.14
N ARG A 41 -9.69 -7.98 -2.66
CA ARG A 41 -10.55 -7.58 -3.80
C ARG A 41 -11.42 -6.39 -3.48
N GLN A 42 -11.92 -6.31 -2.25
CA GLN A 42 -12.74 -5.18 -1.81
C GLN A 42 -11.93 -3.88 -1.77
N ALA A 43 -10.73 -3.90 -1.18
CA ALA A 43 -9.82 -2.75 -1.17
C ALA A 43 -9.39 -2.30 -2.59
N ILE A 44 -9.27 -3.22 -3.55
CA ILE A 44 -9.02 -2.89 -4.96
C ILE A 44 -10.21 -2.15 -5.57
N ARG A 45 -11.45 -2.62 -5.36
CA ARG A 45 -12.66 -1.93 -5.85
C ARG A 45 -12.81 -0.54 -5.27
N GLU A 46 -12.62 -0.39 -3.96
CA GLU A 46 -12.59 0.92 -3.29
C GLU A 46 -11.46 1.83 -3.81
N GLY A 47 -10.39 1.26 -4.39
CA GLY A 47 -9.40 2.00 -5.17
C GLY A 47 -9.97 2.53 -6.48
N PHE A 48 -10.65 1.68 -7.26
CA PHE A 48 -11.29 2.06 -8.53
C PHE A 48 -12.43 3.07 -8.34
N ASP A 49 -13.30 2.87 -7.34
CA ASP A 49 -14.41 3.77 -7.06
C ASP A 49 -13.88 5.19 -6.74
N ARG A 50 -12.83 5.31 -5.90
CA ARG A 50 -12.13 6.59 -5.66
C ARG A 50 -11.45 7.19 -6.90
N LEU A 51 -10.93 6.37 -7.82
CA LEU A 51 -10.43 6.89 -9.10
C LEU A 51 -11.55 7.50 -9.93
N THR A 52 -12.77 6.94 -9.89
CA THR A 52 -13.92 7.50 -10.60
C THR A 52 -14.51 8.76 -9.97
N GLU A 53 -14.24 9.02 -8.69
CA GLU A 53 -14.59 10.28 -8.02
C GLU A 53 -13.58 11.40 -8.33
N LEU A 54 -12.30 11.06 -8.57
CA LEU A 54 -11.22 12.02 -8.77
C LEU A 54 -10.99 12.43 -10.24
N VAL A 55 -11.45 11.62 -11.19
CA VAL A 55 -11.17 11.79 -12.62
C VAL A 55 -12.46 12.16 -13.35
N PRO A 56 -12.59 13.40 -13.87
CA PRO A 56 -13.84 13.88 -14.46
C PRO A 56 -14.34 13.02 -15.63
N GLY A 57 -15.63 12.68 -15.60
CA GLY A 57 -16.29 11.91 -16.65
C GLY A 57 -16.16 10.39 -16.53
N LEU A 58 -15.75 9.87 -15.36
CA LEU A 58 -15.71 8.44 -15.05
C LEU A 58 -16.77 7.99 -14.03
N GLU A 59 -17.71 8.85 -13.67
CA GLU A 59 -18.66 8.64 -12.57
C GLU A 59 -19.48 7.34 -12.81
N GLY A 60 -19.44 6.42 -11.84
CA GLY A 60 -20.10 5.11 -11.95
C GLY A 60 -19.38 4.07 -12.84
N GLN A 61 -18.25 4.41 -13.47
CA GLN A 61 -17.50 3.50 -14.35
C GLN A 61 -16.49 2.60 -13.61
N GLY A 62 -16.52 2.52 -12.27
CA GLY A 62 -15.55 1.79 -11.44
C GLY A 62 -15.42 0.28 -11.71
N ARG A 63 -16.30 -0.29 -12.56
CA ARG A 63 -16.24 -1.69 -13.03
C ARG A 63 -15.49 -1.88 -14.36
N SER A 64 -15.09 -0.80 -15.02
CA SER A 64 -14.38 -0.81 -16.30
C SER A 64 -12.87 -0.59 -16.09
N GLU A 65 -12.20 -1.52 -15.40
CA GLU A 65 -10.83 -1.35 -14.88
C GLU A 65 -9.83 -0.72 -15.88
N GLY A 66 -9.74 -1.27 -17.09
CA GLY A 66 -8.83 -0.76 -18.12
C GLY A 66 -9.18 0.63 -18.66
N LEU A 67 -10.46 1.00 -18.70
CA LEU A 67 -10.91 2.34 -19.09
C LEU A 67 -10.55 3.35 -18.00
N VAL A 68 -10.84 3.01 -16.74
CA VAL A 68 -10.54 3.87 -15.59
C VAL A 68 -9.04 4.14 -15.53
N LEU A 69 -8.19 3.10 -15.52
CA LEU A 69 -6.73 3.29 -15.47
C LEU A 69 -6.21 4.14 -16.64
N LYS A 70 -6.69 3.91 -17.87
CA LYS A 70 -6.27 4.70 -19.03
C LYS A 70 -6.63 6.17 -18.86
N ARG A 71 -7.91 6.48 -18.60
CA ARG A 71 -8.37 7.87 -18.47
C ARG A 71 -7.76 8.56 -17.25
N THR A 72 -7.48 7.84 -16.15
CA THR A 72 -6.71 8.35 -15.01
C THR A 72 -5.31 8.79 -15.44
N VAL A 73 -4.56 7.97 -16.19
CA VAL A 73 -3.21 8.32 -16.67
C VAL A 73 -3.25 9.53 -17.63
N ASP A 74 -4.24 9.57 -18.52
CA ASP A 74 -4.40 10.69 -19.45
C ASP A 74 -4.75 12.00 -18.72
N TYR A 75 -5.62 11.95 -17.70
CA TYR A 75 -5.93 13.08 -16.84
C TYR A 75 -4.72 13.53 -15.99
N MET A 76 -3.90 12.62 -15.48
CA MET A 76 -2.66 12.98 -14.78
C MET A 76 -1.69 13.75 -15.69
N ARG A 77 -1.59 13.40 -16.98
CA ARG A 77 -0.76 14.13 -17.96
C ARG A 77 -1.33 15.51 -18.25
N GLU A 78 -2.64 15.61 -18.41
CA GLU A 78 -3.39 16.85 -18.61
C GLU A 78 -3.13 17.82 -17.44
N GLN A 79 -3.28 17.36 -16.20
CA GLN A 79 -3.04 18.16 -14.99
C GLN A 79 -1.57 18.57 -14.80
N LEU A 80 -0.60 17.74 -15.21
CA LEU A 80 0.82 18.12 -15.21
C LEU A 80 1.12 19.21 -16.25
N SER A 81 0.49 19.15 -17.43
CA SER A 81 0.62 20.16 -18.48
C SER A 81 -0.03 21.49 -18.07
N GLU A 82 -1.23 21.44 -17.48
CA GLU A 82 -1.93 22.60 -16.95
C GLU A 82 -1.14 23.29 -15.84
N ARG A 83 -0.57 22.51 -14.90
CA ARG A 83 0.34 23.03 -13.86
C ARG A 83 1.52 23.80 -14.46
N GLN A 84 2.17 23.25 -15.50
CA GLN A 84 3.29 23.95 -16.15
C GLN A 84 2.81 25.26 -16.80
N ALA A 85 1.72 25.21 -17.56
CA ALA A 85 1.16 26.39 -18.22
C ALA A 85 0.72 27.49 -17.22
N ILE A 86 0.31 27.12 -16.00
CA ILE A 86 0.01 28.09 -14.93
C ILE A 86 1.30 28.73 -14.39
N ILE A 87 2.36 27.95 -14.17
CA ILE A 87 3.67 28.44 -13.72
C ILE A 87 4.22 29.44 -14.75
N ASP A 88 4.26 29.05 -16.02
CA ASP A 88 4.77 29.88 -17.12
C ASP A 88 4.01 31.22 -17.22
N ARG A 89 2.68 31.22 -17.00
CA ARG A 89 1.86 32.45 -16.98
C ARG A 89 2.18 33.35 -15.79
N ILE A 90 2.45 32.79 -14.61
CA ILE A 90 2.80 33.59 -13.42
C ILE A 90 4.16 34.28 -13.66
N GLU A 91 5.14 33.55 -14.19
CA GLU A 91 6.47 34.10 -14.50
C GLU A 91 6.41 35.17 -15.62
N GLN A 92 5.62 34.94 -16.67
CA GLN A 92 5.39 35.95 -17.72
C GLN A 92 4.68 37.21 -17.20
N ALA A 93 3.85 37.09 -16.16
CA ALA A 93 3.23 38.23 -15.47
C ALA A 93 4.18 38.92 -14.46
N GLY A 94 5.44 38.46 -14.33
CA GLY A 94 6.43 39.00 -13.40
C GLY A 94 6.29 38.50 -11.95
N GLY A 95 5.46 37.47 -11.71
CA GLY A 95 5.39 36.80 -10.42
C GLY A 95 6.46 35.71 -10.28
N ASP A 96 6.93 35.47 -9.05
CA ASP A 96 7.81 34.33 -8.77
C ASP A 96 7.02 33.11 -8.28
N VAL A 97 7.49 31.92 -8.64
CA VAL A 97 6.94 30.64 -8.19
C VAL A 97 8.06 29.84 -7.50
N ASP A 98 7.81 29.46 -6.24
CA ASP A 98 8.71 28.64 -5.43
C ASP A 98 9.15 27.36 -6.16
N GLU A 99 10.46 27.07 -6.13
CA GLU A 99 11.08 25.89 -6.76
C GLU A 99 10.41 24.55 -6.39
N LYS A 100 9.81 24.43 -5.19
CA LYS A 100 9.03 23.23 -4.82
C LYS A 100 7.85 22.98 -5.76
N HIS A 101 7.29 24.06 -6.34
CA HIS A 101 6.19 24.03 -7.31
C HIS A 101 6.67 23.96 -8.76
N LYS A 102 7.92 24.33 -9.06
CA LYS A 102 8.55 24.15 -10.39
C LYS A 102 9.05 22.72 -10.62
N ARG A 103 9.62 22.08 -9.60
CA ARG A 103 10.20 20.74 -9.70
C ARG A 103 9.21 19.70 -10.25
N ALA A 104 9.66 18.89 -11.21
CA ALA A 104 8.88 17.76 -11.73
C ALA A 104 8.66 16.70 -10.63
N ILE A 105 7.43 16.22 -10.47
CA ILE A 105 7.02 15.33 -9.36
C ILE A 105 7.88 14.05 -9.32
N TYR A 106 8.22 13.48 -10.49
CA TYR A 106 9.09 12.31 -10.62
C TYR A 106 10.49 12.46 -10.01
N GLN A 107 11.02 13.68 -9.90
CA GLN A 107 12.32 13.91 -9.28
C GLN A 107 12.30 13.84 -7.75
N GLN A 108 11.12 13.88 -7.10
CA GLN A 108 11.01 13.78 -5.65
C GLN A 108 11.09 12.32 -5.17
N ALA A 109 10.63 11.36 -5.97
CA ALA A 109 10.63 9.93 -5.65
C ALA A 109 12.03 9.29 -5.61
N ASN A 110 13.02 9.89 -6.28
CA ASN A 110 14.40 9.38 -6.36
C ASN A 110 15.36 9.95 -5.31
N ASN A 111 14.86 10.54 -4.21
CA ASN A 111 15.72 11.03 -3.12
C ASN A 111 15.67 10.09 -1.88
N PRO A 112 16.59 9.12 -1.74
CA PRO A 112 16.58 8.17 -0.62
C PRO A 112 16.94 8.79 0.75
N GLY A 113 17.31 10.08 0.79
CA GLY A 113 17.84 10.78 1.97
C GLY A 113 16.84 11.16 3.07
N ARG A 114 15.77 10.39 3.32
CA ARG A 114 14.86 10.63 4.47
C ARG A 114 14.56 9.38 5.31
N THR A 115 15.61 8.61 5.60
CA THR A 115 15.60 7.61 6.67
C THR A 115 15.69 8.27 8.05
N ARG A 116 14.63 8.11 8.86
CA ARG A 116 14.58 8.13 10.34
C ARG A 116 15.31 9.25 11.10
N GLY A 117 14.50 10.11 11.73
CA GLY A 117 14.64 10.43 13.15
C GLY A 117 13.58 9.66 13.93
#